data_AF-A0A814I453-F1
#
_entry.id   AF-A0A814I453-F1
#
_cell.length_a   1.000
_cell.length_b   1.000
_cell.length_c   1.000
_cell.angle_alpha   90.00
_cell.angle_beta   90.00
_cell.angle_gamma   90.00
#
_symmetry.space_group_name_H-M   'P 1'
#
loop_
_entity.id
_entity.type
_entity.pdbx_description
1 polymer ?
#
loop_
_entity_poly.entity_id
_entity_poly.type
_entity_poly.pdbx_seq_one_letter_code
_entity_poly.pdbx_strand_id
1 'polypeptide(L)'
;MFSSIILIFLIPFVMTTPITLYRNAYFSPFDSRYLLSNLSSINSTNSCLCQCSSNPLCSTLIYSSKAQFCILFFANLNQGQLKLVTTNIDTNVYSFNNRSSTNITIMTPINETLHPIWNTTAGDNSLAAYSGYQPGSYWPAQSAVNIFDGNLTTEFTSHGVCNISLYLSRCGQNTGFYFTPQSGSMILAGFRLGTSIHSSLRDPLLMTIEGSNSSGSSLTSGSSWTLIYNGSSGLLSDPGRGQWGTIQPLFGPFLRFSTFRFLVPTKRGAQNSAAYSELRLLSY
;
A
#
# COMPACT_ATOMS: atom_id res chain seq x y z
N MET A 1 5.33 1.74 -20.77
CA MET A 1 4.10 1.26 -20.09
C MET A 1 4.38 -0.09 -19.49
N PHE A 2 4.56 -0.18 -18.18
CA PHE A 2 4.74 -1.45 -17.47
C PHE A 2 3.42 -1.79 -16.79
N SER A 3 2.68 -2.74 -17.35
CA SER A 3 1.46 -3.27 -16.74
C SER A 3 1.88 -4.25 -15.65
N SER A 4 1.57 -3.95 -14.40
CA SER A 4 1.84 -4.86 -13.28
C SER A 4 0.66 -5.81 -13.13
N ILE A 5 0.87 -7.09 -13.43
CA ILE A 5 -0.15 -8.14 -13.29
C ILE A 5 -0.08 -8.70 -11.87
N ILE A 6 -1.21 -8.68 -11.15
CA ILE A 6 -1.39 -9.42 -9.90
C ILE A 6 -2.12 -10.71 -10.26
N LEU A 7 -1.44 -11.86 -10.13
CA LEU A 7 -2.05 -13.18 -10.27
C LEU A 7 -2.64 -13.61 -8.93
N ILE A 8 -3.92 -13.94 -8.93
CA ILE A 8 -4.61 -14.59 -7.81
C ILE A 8 -4.86 -16.03 -8.23
N PHE A 9 -4.23 -16.98 -7.55
CA PHE A 9 -4.42 -18.40 -7.80
C PHE A 9 -5.65 -18.90 -7.04
N LEU A 10 -6.75 -19.15 -7.74
CA LEU A 10 -7.79 -20.06 -7.26
C LEU A 10 -7.49 -21.43 -7.88
N ILE A 11 -6.73 -22.24 -7.15
CA ILE A 11 -6.44 -23.62 -7.55
C ILE A 11 -7.70 -24.44 -7.24
N PRO A 12 -8.35 -25.10 -8.22
CA PRO A 12 -9.41 -26.04 -7.95
C PRO A 12 -8.77 -27.38 -7.58
N PHE A 13 -8.12 -27.44 -6.42
CA PHE A 13 -7.75 -28.69 -5.79
C PHE A 13 -8.11 -28.58 -4.32
N VAL A 14 -8.78 -29.62 -3.82
CA VAL A 14 -9.22 -29.76 -2.43
C VAL A 14 -7.99 -29.80 -1.52
N MET A 15 -7.47 -28.63 -1.17
CA MET A 15 -6.33 -28.43 -0.28
C MET A 15 -6.82 -27.56 0.87
N THR A 16 -6.87 -28.16 2.06
CA THR A 16 -7.38 -27.55 3.29
C THR A 16 -6.39 -26.57 3.95
N THR A 17 -5.33 -26.16 3.25
CA THR A 17 -4.29 -25.28 3.78
C THR A 17 -4.05 -24.08 2.86
N PRO A 18 -4.04 -22.84 3.39
CA PRO A 18 -3.85 -21.64 2.59
C PRO A 18 -2.42 -21.53 2.04
N ILE A 19 -2.29 -20.99 0.83
CA ILE A 19 -1.02 -20.61 0.20
C ILE A 19 -0.78 -19.12 0.49
N THR A 20 0.42 -18.77 0.95
CA THR A 20 0.79 -17.38 1.26
C THR A 20 1.78 -16.86 0.21
N LEU A 21 1.48 -15.70 -0.38
CA LEU A 21 2.30 -15.07 -1.40
C LEU A 21 3.07 -13.90 -0.79
N TYR A 22 4.40 -13.87 -0.93
CA TYR A 22 5.24 -12.78 -0.44
C TYR A 22 5.76 -11.94 -1.61
N ARG A 23 5.62 -10.62 -1.53
CA ARG A 23 6.37 -9.66 -2.36
C ARG A 23 7.36 -8.90 -1.48
N ASN A 24 8.58 -8.68 -2.00
CA ASN A 24 9.64 -7.87 -1.37
C ASN A 24 10.08 -8.33 0.03
N ALA A 25 10.34 -9.61 0.22
CA ALA A 25 10.95 -10.09 1.47
C ALA A 25 12.45 -9.69 1.54
N TYR A 26 12.86 -9.07 2.65
CA TYR A 26 14.24 -8.64 2.94
C TYR A 26 14.89 -9.63 3.92
N PHE A 27 16.09 -10.12 3.60
CA PHE A 27 16.83 -11.10 4.41
C PHE A 27 18.30 -10.67 4.58
N SER A 28 18.84 -10.86 5.78
CA SER A 28 20.19 -10.44 6.20
C SER A 28 21.24 -11.55 6.03
N PRO A 29 22.50 -11.25 5.66
CA PRO A 29 23.52 -12.27 5.43
C PRO A 29 24.22 -12.70 6.72
N PHE A 30 24.45 -14.02 6.85
CA PHE A 30 25.73 -14.51 7.34
C PHE A 30 26.45 -15.24 6.21
N ASP A 31 27.77 -15.18 6.30
CA ASP A 31 28.78 -15.13 5.26
C ASP A 31 28.99 -16.43 4.43
N SER A 32 29.67 -16.24 3.30
CA SER A 32 30.40 -17.22 2.47
C SER A 32 29.65 -18.04 1.38
N ARG A 33 29.93 -17.62 0.14
CA ARG A 33 29.95 -18.30 -1.16
C ARG A 33 29.85 -19.85 -1.14
N TYR A 34 28.82 -20.40 -1.80
CA TYR A 34 28.87 -21.75 -2.37
C TYR A 34 28.25 -21.82 -3.78
N LEU A 35 28.95 -22.53 -4.67
CA LEU A 35 28.55 -22.87 -6.04
C LEU A 35 27.39 -23.88 -6.04
N LEU A 36 26.35 -23.57 -6.80
CA LEU A 36 25.03 -24.23 -6.78
C LEU A 36 24.96 -25.55 -7.60
N SER A 37 26.02 -26.35 -7.60
CA SER A 37 26.06 -27.64 -8.30
C SER A 37 26.17 -28.87 -7.40
N ASN A 38 26.28 -28.73 -6.07
CA ASN A 38 26.52 -29.86 -5.17
C ASN A 38 25.74 -29.79 -3.83
N LEU A 39 24.43 -29.58 -3.88
CA LEU A 39 23.56 -29.82 -2.72
C LEU A 39 22.81 -31.15 -2.91
N SER A 40 23.48 -32.24 -2.52
CA SER A 40 22.82 -33.51 -2.24
C SER A 40 22.67 -33.62 -0.73
N SER A 41 21.41 -33.56 -0.27
CA SER A 41 20.94 -33.66 1.12
C SER A 41 21.21 -32.46 2.05
N ILE A 42 20.13 -31.97 2.70
CA ILE A 42 20.21 -31.17 3.93
C ILE A 42 19.44 -31.93 5.01
N ASN A 43 20.14 -32.14 6.13
CA ASN A 43 19.70 -32.84 7.33
C ASN A 43 18.81 -31.92 8.20
N SER A 44 18.07 -32.54 9.12
CA SER A 44 16.79 -32.14 9.71
C SER A 44 16.69 -30.88 10.60
N THR A 45 17.58 -29.88 10.51
CA THR A 45 17.55 -28.75 11.47
C THR A 45 17.71 -27.33 10.94
N ASN A 46 17.87 -27.05 9.63
CA ASN A 46 18.05 -25.66 9.17
C ASN A 46 17.20 -25.28 7.95
N SER A 47 16.69 -24.05 8.05
CA SER A 47 15.82 -23.29 7.16
C SER A 47 16.26 -23.27 5.69
N CYS A 48 15.27 -23.36 4.80
CA CYS A 48 15.49 -23.25 3.36
C CYS A 48 15.87 -21.83 2.95
N LEU A 49 17.00 -21.69 2.26
CA LEU A 49 17.57 -20.43 1.81
C LEU A 49 17.90 -20.54 0.32
N CYS A 50 17.36 -19.64 -0.52
CA CYS A 50 17.68 -19.58 -1.95
C CYS A 50 17.67 -18.12 -2.45
N GLN A 51 18.68 -17.77 -3.26
CA GLN A 51 18.95 -16.46 -3.86
C GLN A 51 18.56 -16.44 -5.35
N CYS A 52 18.06 -15.29 -5.85
CA CYS A 52 18.07 -14.95 -7.29
C CYS A 52 19.24 -13.99 -7.56
N SER A 53 20.19 -14.36 -8.42
CA SER A 53 21.19 -13.43 -8.93
C SER A 53 20.63 -12.64 -10.12
N SER A 54 20.67 -11.31 -10.00
CA SER A 54 20.70 -10.34 -11.10
C SER A 54 19.51 -10.25 -12.09
N ASN A 55 18.26 -10.54 -11.69
CA ASN A 55 17.10 -10.24 -12.54
C ASN A 55 15.96 -9.56 -11.75
N PRO A 56 15.54 -8.33 -12.10
CA PRO A 56 14.52 -7.57 -11.35
C PRO A 56 13.09 -8.13 -11.42
N LEU A 57 12.87 -9.28 -12.08
CA LEU A 57 11.57 -9.92 -12.24
C LEU A 57 11.40 -11.25 -11.48
N CYS A 58 12.26 -11.55 -10.50
CA CYS A 58 12.06 -12.74 -9.65
C CYS A 58 10.85 -12.54 -8.71
N SER A 59 9.76 -13.26 -8.97
CA SER A 59 8.68 -13.49 -8.01
C SER A 59 8.80 -14.94 -7.51
N THR A 60 9.15 -15.13 -6.23
CA THR A 60 9.38 -16.46 -5.66
C THR A 60 8.18 -16.90 -4.81
N LEU A 61 7.73 -18.14 -5.02
CA LEU A 61 6.72 -18.81 -4.19
C LEU A 61 7.43 -19.83 -3.28
N ILE A 62 7.14 -19.81 -1.98
CA ILE A 62 7.63 -20.82 -1.03
C ILE A 62 6.44 -21.62 -0.53
N TYR A 63 6.52 -22.94 -0.63
CA TYR A 63 5.60 -23.89 -0.01
C TYR A 63 6.31 -24.58 1.16
N SER A 64 5.66 -24.60 2.33
CA SER A 64 6.12 -25.40 3.47
C SER A 64 5.08 -26.47 3.75
N SER A 65 5.36 -27.69 3.30
CA SER A 65 4.57 -28.88 3.65
C SER A 65 5.10 -29.51 4.94
N LYS A 66 4.26 -30.27 5.66
CA LYS A 66 4.70 -31.09 6.80
C LYS A 66 5.75 -32.15 6.40
N ALA A 67 5.89 -32.47 5.12
CA ALA A 67 7.04 -33.16 4.56
C ALA A 67 8.06 -32.13 4.06
N GLN A 68 9.28 -32.19 4.61
CA GLN A 68 10.40 -31.27 4.43
C GLN A 68 10.92 -31.20 2.98
N PHE A 69 10.16 -30.58 2.08
CA PHE A 69 10.61 -30.27 0.72
C PHE A 69 10.43 -28.79 0.45
N CYS A 70 11.54 -28.10 0.20
CA CYS A 70 11.53 -26.75 -0.33
C CYS A 70 11.66 -26.82 -1.85
N ILE A 71 10.57 -26.50 -2.53
CA ILE A 71 10.53 -26.51 -3.99
C ILE A 71 10.57 -25.05 -4.45
N LEU A 72 11.56 -24.73 -5.28
CA LEU A 72 11.69 -23.43 -5.90
C LEU A 72 10.83 -23.41 -7.16
N PHE A 73 9.92 -22.43 -7.28
CA PHE A 73 9.15 -22.23 -8.50
C PHE A 73 9.62 -20.95 -9.20
N PHE A 74 10.01 -21.07 -10.47
CA PHE A 74 10.17 -19.94 -11.37
C PHE A 74 8.84 -19.68 -12.08
N ALA A 75 8.31 -18.46 -11.98
CA ALA A 75 7.16 -18.03 -12.77
C ALA A 75 7.65 -17.13 -13.91
N ASN A 76 7.62 -17.63 -15.15
CA ASN A 76 7.86 -16.83 -16.35
C ASN A 76 6.54 -16.59 -17.07
N LEU A 77 6.12 -15.33 -17.18
CA LEU A 77 4.89 -14.92 -17.83
C LEU A 77 5.20 -14.52 -19.28
N ASN A 78 5.21 -15.50 -20.19
CA ASN A 78 5.09 -15.25 -21.61
C ASN A 78 3.73 -15.78 -22.09
N GLN A 79 2.93 -14.90 -22.70
CA GLN A 79 1.66 -15.24 -23.38
C GLN A 79 0.58 -15.95 -22.52
N GLY A 80 0.61 -15.79 -21.20
CA GLY A 80 -0.44 -16.34 -20.31
C GLY A 80 -0.26 -17.81 -19.94
N GLN A 81 0.96 -18.35 -20.07
CA GLN A 81 1.31 -19.65 -19.51
C GLN A 81 2.09 -19.47 -18.21
N LEU A 82 1.67 -20.17 -17.15
CA LEU A 82 2.47 -20.31 -15.93
C LEU A 82 3.24 -21.63 -16.03
N LYS A 83 4.53 -21.56 -16.33
CA LYS A 83 5.39 -22.74 -16.37
C LYS A 83 6.03 -22.95 -15.00
N LEU A 84 5.50 -23.89 -14.22
CA LEU A 84 6.13 -24.34 -12.98
C LEU A 84 7.23 -25.34 -13.33
N VAL A 85 8.49 -24.94 -13.21
CA VAL A 85 9.64 -25.83 -13.41
C VAL A 85 10.09 -26.29 -12.03
N THR A 86 9.95 -27.58 -11.73
CA THR A 86 10.63 -28.20 -10.59
C THR A 86 11.91 -28.86 -11.08
N THR A 87 12.94 -28.91 -10.24
CA THR A 87 14.22 -29.52 -10.60
C THR A 87 14.21 -31.05 -10.59
N ASN A 88 13.09 -31.72 -10.29
CA ASN A 88 13.12 -33.18 -10.19
C ASN A 88 11.87 -33.99 -10.53
N ILE A 89 10.72 -33.43 -10.89
CA ILE A 89 9.58 -34.25 -11.34
C ILE A 89 8.78 -33.46 -12.39
N ASP A 90 8.45 -34.14 -13.49
CA ASP A 90 7.58 -33.78 -14.60
C ASP A 90 7.09 -32.32 -14.67
N THR A 91 7.47 -31.64 -15.76
CA THR A 91 6.99 -30.30 -16.10
C THR A 91 5.49 -30.34 -16.36
N ASN A 92 4.68 -30.20 -15.32
CA ASN A 92 3.25 -29.97 -15.46
C ASN A 92 3.04 -28.54 -15.95
N VAL A 93 2.72 -28.40 -17.24
CA VAL A 93 2.25 -27.14 -17.81
C VAL A 93 0.77 -27.00 -17.44
N TYR A 94 0.49 -26.14 -16.46
CA TYR A 94 -0.89 -25.82 -16.09
C TYR A 94 -1.40 -24.73 -17.04
N SER A 95 -2.27 -25.14 -17.96
CA SER A 95 -3.01 -24.26 -18.86
C SER A 95 -4.25 -23.74 -18.12
N PHE A 96 -4.28 -22.44 -17.79
CA PHE A 96 -5.46 -21.82 -17.17
C PHE A 96 -6.34 -21.21 -18.27
N ASN A 97 -7.57 -21.70 -18.41
CA ASN A 97 -8.55 -21.17 -19.37
C ASN A 97 -9.28 -19.91 -18.86
N ASN A 98 -9.16 -19.57 -17.57
CA ASN A 98 -9.76 -18.36 -17.01
C ASN A 98 -8.77 -17.20 -16.99
N ARG A 99 -8.77 -16.43 -18.08
CA ARG A 99 -8.25 -15.05 -18.07
C ARG A 99 -9.33 -14.12 -17.51
N SER A 100 -9.32 -13.88 -16.20
CA SER A 100 -9.83 -12.60 -15.71
C SER A 100 -8.64 -11.69 -15.49
N SER A 101 -8.18 -11.05 -16.57
CA SER A 101 -7.26 -9.92 -16.43
C SER A 101 -8.09 -8.73 -15.97
N THR A 102 -8.25 -8.55 -14.67
CA THR A 102 -8.74 -7.26 -14.15
C THR A 102 -7.58 -6.29 -14.28
N ASN A 103 -7.71 -5.35 -15.22
CA ASN A 103 -6.69 -4.33 -15.45
C ASN A 103 -6.59 -3.45 -14.20
N ILE A 104 -5.43 -3.47 -13.53
CA ILE A 104 -5.12 -2.49 -12.49
C ILE A 104 -4.97 -1.13 -13.18
N THR A 105 -5.83 -0.20 -12.83
CA THR A 105 -5.75 1.16 -13.33
C THR A 105 -4.99 2.00 -12.30
N ILE A 106 -3.97 2.72 -12.75
CA ILE A 106 -3.39 3.80 -11.96
C ILE A 106 -4.32 4.98 -12.13
N MET A 107 -4.99 5.37 -11.06
CA MET A 107 -5.83 6.54 -11.03
C MET A 107 -5.11 7.66 -10.29
N THR A 108 -4.96 8.78 -10.99
CA THR A 108 -4.87 10.10 -10.39
C THR A 108 -6.26 10.69 -10.51
N PRO A 109 -7.11 10.55 -9.47
CA PRO A 109 -8.38 11.26 -9.47
C PRO A 109 -8.06 12.73 -9.73
N ILE A 110 -8.73 13.37 -10.67
CA ILE A 110 -8.58 14.80 -10.95
C ILE A 110 -9.93 15.45 -10.71
N ASN A 111 -9.95 16.65 -10.12
CA ASN A 111 -11.18 17.37 -9.78
C ASN A 111 -12.12 16.62 -8.81
N GLU A 112 -11.57 15.76 -7.95
CA GLU A 112 -12.34 15.19 -6.84
C GLU A 112 -12.63 16.26 -5.79
N THR A 113 -13.78 16.12 -5.13
CA THR A 113 -14.08 16.92 -3.94
C THR A 113 -13.54 16.17 -2.72
N LEU A 114 -12.45 16.67 -2.15
CA LEU A 114 -11.92 16.15 -0.89
C LEU A 114 -12.44 16.95 0.30
N HIS A 115 -12.71 16.23 1.38
CA HIS A 115 -13.18 16.80 2.64
C HIS A 115 -12.10 16.60 3.72
N PRO A 116 -11.31 17.65 4.03
CA PRO A 116 -10.34 17.60 5.12
C PRO A 116 -11.02 17.30 6.46
N ILE A 117 -10.42 16.41 7.24
CA ILE A 117 -10.92 16.01 8.57
C ILE A 117 -9.80 15.93 9.59
N TRP A 118 -10.18 16.01 10.87
CA TRP A 118 -9.28 15.92 12.00
C TRP A 118 -9.96 15.31 13.23
N ASN A 119 -9.15 15.10 14.28
CA ASN A 119 -9.55 14.53 15.56
C ASN A 119 -10.20 13.15 15.43
N THR A 120 -9.58 12.28 14.64
CA THR A 120 -10.15 10.99 14.30
C THR A 120 -9.09 9.92 14.09
N THR A 121 -9.43 8.71 14.47
CA THR A 121 -8.68 7.48 14.21
C THR A 121 -9.59 6.48 13.49
N ALA A 122 -9.01 5.40 12.97
CA ALA A 122 -9.80 4.37 12.29
C ALA A 122 -10.92 3.84 13.19
N GLY A 123 -12.14 3.78 12.66
CA GLY A 123 -13.36 3.39 13.37
C GLY A 123 -14.04 4.53 14.15
N ASP A 124 -13.41 5.69 14.29
CA ASP A 124 -13.95 6.79 15.10
C ASP A 124 -14.61 7.90 14.29
N ASN A 125 -15.42 8.69 14.99
CA ASN A 125 -16.02 9.91 14.45
C ASN A 125 -14.93 10.91 14.03
N SER A 126 -15.27 11.78 13.10
CA SER A 126 -14.36 12.81 12.60
C SER A 126 -15.00 14.20 12.60
N LEU A 127 -14.16 15.21 12.77
CA LEU A 127 -14.55 16.61 12.65
C LEU A 127 -14.05 17.17 11.33
N ALA A 128 -14.84 18.05 10.70
CA ALA A 128 -14.39 18.77 9.52
C ALA A 128 -13.23 19.70 9.89
N ALA A 129 -12.18 19.67 9.08
CA ALA A 129 -11.09 20.65 9.19
C ALA A 129 -11.40 21.87 8.33
N TYR A 130 -10.90 23.04 8.74
CA TYR A 130 -11.17 24.31 8.09
C TYR A 130 -9.88 25.03 7.67
N SER A 131 -10.00 26.01 6.78
CA SER A 131 -8.86 26.82 6.35
C SER A 131 -8.45 27.78 7.47
N GLY A 132 -7.18 27.77 7.89
CA GLY A 132 -6.69 28.65 8.94
C GLY A 132 -5.37 28.20 9.57
N TYR A 133 -5.07 28.74 10.75
CA TYR A 133 -3.77 28.55 11.43
C TYR A 133 -3.88 27.97 12.86
N GLN A 134 -5.06 27.45 13.22
CA GLN A 134 -5.42 27.03 14.57
C GLN A 134 -5.62 25.50 14.65
N PRO A 135 -5.82 24.91 15.85
CA PRO A 135 -6.19 23.51 15.93
C PRO A 135 -7.43 23.20 15.09
N GLY A 136 -7.37 22.07 14.39
CA GLY A 136 -8.39 21.62 13.45
C GLY A 136 -8.35 22.30 12.08
N SER A 137 -7.27 23.02 11.76
CA SER A 137 -7.13 23.69 10.47
C SER A 137 -6.06 23.10 9.56
N TYR A 138 -6.11 23.53 8.31
CA TYR A 138 -5.05 23.38 7.31
C TYR A 138 -4.65 24.75 6.78
N TRP A 139 -3.44 24.88 6.24
CA TRP A 139 -2.97 26.16 5.71
C TRP A 139 -3.84 26.59 4.52
N PRO A 140 -4.27 27.86 4.41
CA PRO A 140 -5.25 28.27 3.40
C PRO A 140 -4.92 27.92 1.93
N ALA A 141 -3.63 27.95 1.56
CA ALA A 141 -3.15 27.61 0.22
C ALA A 141 -2.75 26.12 0.06
N GLN A 142 -2.89 25.31 1.12
CA GLN A 142 -2.44 23.93 1.21
C GLN A 142 -3.59 23.02 1.63
N SER A 143 -4.72 23.16 0.94
CA SER A 143 -5.93 22.37 1.18
C SER A 143 -5.84 20.99 0.53
N ALA A 144 -6.80 20.11 0.82
CA ALA A 144 -6.80 18.76 0.27
C ALA A 144 -6.94 18.72 -1.26
N VAL A 145 -7.33 19.81 -1.93
CA VAL A 145 -7.39 19.83 -3.41
C VAL A 145 -6.03 19.53 -4.04
N ASN A 146 -4.95 19.84 -3.33
CA ASN A 146 -3.58 19.64 -3.82
C ASN A 146 -3.19 18.15 -3.86
N ILE A 147 -3.94 17.25 -3.23
CA ILE A 147 -3.60 15.81 -3.19
C ILE A 147 -3.78 15.09 -4.53
N PHE A 148 -4.58 15.67 -5.41
CA PHE A 148 -5.07 15.09 -6.64
C PHE A 148 -4.95 16.08 -7.82
N ASP A 149 -4.00 17.02 -7.72
CA ASP A 149 -3.77 18.06 -8.74
C ASP A 149 -2.67 17.67 -9.75
N GLY A 150 -2.01 16.53 -9.52
CA GLY A 150 -0.93 16.00 -10.35
C GLY A 150 0.41 16.72 -10.14
N ASN A 151 0.53 17.54 -9.10
CA ASN A 151 1.68 18.41 -8.88
C ASN A 151 2.41 18.11 -7.56
N LEU A 152 3.63 17.61 -7.66
CA LEU A 152 4.47 17.35 -6.48
C LEU A 152 4.98 18.62 -5.77
N THR A 153 4.74 19.81 -6.33
CA THR A 153 5.18 21.08 -5.73
C THR A 153 4.12 21.76 -4.86
N THR A 154 2.86 21.33 -4.96
CA THR A 154 1.79 21.75 -4.04
C THR A 154 1.70 20.72 -2.91
N GLU A 155 1.06 21.08 -1.80
CA GLU A 155 0.88 20.14 -0.69
C GLU A 155 -0.43 20.37 0.04
N PHE A 156 -0.94 19.31 0.64
CA PHE A 156 -1.92 19.42 1.70
C PHE A 156 -1.19 19.44 3.04
N THR A 157 -1.64 20.31 3.93
CA THR A 157 -1.19 20.30 5.33
C THR A 157 -2.35 20.08 6.28
N SER A 158 -2.08 19.49 7.43
CA SER A 158 -3.04 19.47 8.53
C SER A 158 -2.36 19.69 9.86
N HIS A 159 -2.85 20.64 10.63
CA HIS A 159 -2.28 20.99 11.95
C HIS A 159 -2.75 20.03 13.05
N GLY A 160 -3.87 19.32 12.84
CA GLY A 160 -4.48 18.45 13.84
C GLY A 160 -4.74 19.23 15.14
N VAL A 161 -4.20 18.75 16.26
CA VAL A 161 -4.38 19.39 17.57
C VAL A 161 -3.51 20.63 17.82
N CYS A 162 -2.64 21.00 16.87
CA CYS A 162 -1.70 22.12 17.03
C CYS A 162 -2.12 23.36 16.23
N ASN A 163 -1.46 24.49 16.50
CA ASN A 163 -1.46 25.67 15.65
C ASN A 163 -0.11 25.82 14.93
N ILE A 164 0.05 26.87 14.12
CA ILE A 164 1.28 27.08 13.34
C ILE A 164 2.55 27.34 14.17
N SER A 165 2.42 27.74 15.43
CA SER A 165 3.53 28.10 16.32
C SER A 165 4.02 26.93 17.20
N LEU A 166 3.34 25.78 17.16
CA LEU A 166 3.66 24.61 17.98
C LEU A 166 4.33 23.53 17.16
N TYR A 167 5.54 23.12 17.56
CA TYR A 167 6.38 22.15 16.85
C TYR A 167 6.50 20.85 17.65
N LEU A 168 5.46 20.01 17.61
CA LEU A 168 5.41 18.76 18.37
C LEU A 168 5.30 17.56 17.42
N SER A 169 5.66 16.37 17.92
CA SER A 169 5.50 15.11 17.17
C SER A 169 4.03 14.78 16.88
N ARG A 170 3.12 15.18 17.78
CA ARG A 170 1.67 14.94 17.71
C ARG A 170 0.88 15.86 16.77
N CYS A 171 1.45 16.96 16.30
CA CYS A 171 0.73 17.86 15.41
C CYS A 171 0.40 17.12 14.10
N GLY A 172 -0.74 17.38 13.47
CA GLY A 172 -1.15 16.70 12.24
C GLY A 172 -1.36 15.18 12.33
N GLN A 173 -1.16 14.55 13.50
CA GLN A 173 -1.63 13.18 13.72
C GLN A 173 -3.15 13.18 13.88
N ASN A 174 -3.79 12.05 13.56
CA ASN A 174 -5.23 11.84 13.63
C ASN A 174 -5.99 12.84 12.74
N THR A 175 -5.42 13.09 11.57
CA THR A 175 -5.95 13.96 10.52
C THR A 175 -6.01 13.23 9.20
N GLY A 176 -6.67 13.82 8.22
CA GLY A 176 -6.64 13.32 6.86
C GLY A 176 -7.76 13.92 6.04
N PHE A 177 -8.36 13.11 5.18
CA PHE A 177 -9.49 13.50 4.36
C PHE A 177 -10.33 12.29 3.99
N TYR A 178 -11.55 12.55 3.55
CA TYR A 178 -12.33 11.57 2.78
C TYR A 178 -12.78 12.16 1.45
N PHE A 179 -13.08 11.29 0.50
CA PHE A 179 -13.64 11.67 -0.78
C PHE A 179 -14.44 10.51 -1.38
N THR A 180 -15.38 10.85 -2.26
CA THR A 180 -16.20 9.91 -3.02
C THR A 180 -15.75 10.00 -4.48
N PRO A 181 -15.04 8.99 -5.03
CA PRO A 181 -14.56 9.04 -6.41
C PRO A 181 -15.71 9.28 -7.40
N GLN A 182 -15.52 10.21 -8.34
CA GLN A 182 -16.51 10.48 -9.39
C GLN A 182 -16.69 9.30 -10.36
N SER A 183 -15.69 8.41 -10.47
CA SER A 183 -15.76 7.17 -11.23
C SER A 183 -16.74 6.14 -10.63
N GLY A 184 -17.33 6.44 -9.47
CA GLY A 184 -18.18 5.54 -8.73
C GLY A 184 -17.40 4.59 -7.82
N SER A 185 -18.08 3.56 -7.32
CA SER A 185 -17.48 2.60 -6.40
C SER A 185 -16.32 1.86 -7.06
N MET A 186 -15.27 1.54 -6.31
CA MET A 186 -14.06 0.89 -6.83
C MET A 186 -13.46 -0.05 -5.77
N ILE A 187 -12.60 -0.96 -6.21
CA ILE A 187 -11.78 -1.76 -5.31
C ILE A 187 -10.40 -1.12 -5.23
N LEU A 188 -9.97 -0.69 -4.03
CA LEU A 188 -8.64 -0.11 -3.84
C LEU A 188 -7.60 -1.22 -3.69
N ALA A 189 -6.66 -1.29 -4.62
CA ALA A 189 -5.59 -2.28 -4.69
C ALA A 189 -4.26 -1.79 -4.11
N GLY A 190 -4.09 -0.47 -4.00
CA GLY A 190 -2.86 0.13 -3.51
C GLY A 190 -2.89 1.65 -3.57
N PHE A 191 -1.86 2.27 -2.99
CA PHE A 191 -1.66 3.70 -3.10
C PHE A 191 -0.18 4.07 -3.10
N ARG A 192 0.11 5.34 -3.41
CA ARG A 192 1.44 5.93 -3.34
C ARG A 192 1.35 7.40 -2.98
N LEU A 193 2.11 7.83 -1.99
CA LEU A 193 2.19 9.24 -1.60
C LEU A 193 3.35 9.96 -2.29
N GLY A 194 3.11 11.21 -2.66
CA GLY A 194 4.13 12.21 -2.93
C GLY A 194 4.44 12.98 -1.66
N THR A 195 5.72 13.27 -1.43
CA THR A 195 6.13 13.94 -0.21
C THR A 195 6.06 15.46 -0.33
N SER A 196 5.81 16.14 0.79
CA SER A 196 5.86 17.62 0.92
C SER A 196 7.14 18.23 0.33
N ILE A 197 7.08 19.45 -0.19
CA ILE A 197 8.29 20.16 -0.63
C ILE A 197 9.07 20.82 0.51
N HIS A 198 8.46 21.02 1.68
CA HIS A 198 9.02 21.87 2.72
C HIS A 198 9.85 21.14 3.77
N SER A 199 9.36 20.02 4.32
CA SER A 199 10.07 19.35 5.43
C SER A 199 9.70 17.88 5.54
N SER A 200 10.71 17.01 5.60
CA SER A 200 10.51 15.57 5.81
C SER A 200 9.99 15.23 7.21
N LEU A 201 10.09 16.14 8.18
CA LEU A 201 9.52 15.95 9.53
C LEU A 201 7.98 15.95 9.52
N ARG A 202 7.36 16.44 8.44
CA ARG A 202 5.91 16.44 8.22
C ARG A 202 5.40 15.18 7.53
N ASP A 203 6.29 14.34 6.99
CA ASP A 203 5.90 13.14 6.24
C ASP A 203 5.06 12.20 7.11
N PRO A 204 3.86 11.78 6.65
CA PRO A 204 3.15 10.66 7.25
C PRO A 204 4.05 9.41 7.22
N LEU A 205 4.20 8.70 8.34
CA LEU A 205 4.94 7.43 8.37
C LEU A 205 4.00 6.23 8.24
N LEU A 206 2.85 6.33 8.88
CA LEU A 206 1.77 5.36 8.81
C LEU A 206 0.53 6.01 8.18
N MET A 207 -0.31 5.18 7.59
CA MET A 207 -1.60 5.55 7.02
C MET A 207 -2.62 4.48 7.41
N THR A 208 -3.82 4.90 7.78
CA THR A 208 -4.99 4.01 7.77
C THR A 208 -5.92 4.42 6.64
N ILE A 209 -6.48 3.44 5.95
CA ILE A 209 -7.46 3.65 4.89
C ILE A 209 -8.71 2.86 5.23
N GLU A 210 -9.85 3.52 5.11
CA GLU A 210 -11.16 2.93 5.31
C GLU A 210 -12.04 3.15 4.10
N GLY A 211 -12.93 2.19 3.85
CA GLY A 211 -13.98 2.28 2.85
C GLY A 211 -15.36 2.46 3.48
N SER A 212 -16.24 3.17 2.78
CA SER A 212 -17.65 3.32 3.12
C SER A 212 -18.54 3.26 1.88
N ASN A 213 -19.77 2.78 2.06
CA ASN A 213 -20.87 2.91 1.10
C ASN A 213 -21.98 3.85 1.60
N SER A 214 -21.71 4.59 2.68
CA SER A 214 -22.61 5.61 3.23
C SER A 214 -22.42 6.96 2.51
N SER A 215 -23.29 7.93 2.81
CA SER A 215 -23.31 9.24 2.14
C SER A 215 -23.71 10.39 3.08
N GLY A 216 -23.42 11.63 2.66
CA GLY A 216 -23.83 12.83 3.39
C GLY A 216 -23.26 12.90 4.80
N SER A 217 -24.10 13.26 5.77
CA SER A 217 -23.69 13.44 7.18
C SER A 217 -23.20 12.16 7.86
N SER A 218 -23.54 10.98 7.35
CA SER A 218 -23.04 9.71 7.92
C SER A 218 -21.53 9.55 7.78
N LEU A 219 -20.89 10.25 6.83
CA LEU A 219 -19.45 10.15 6.59
C LEU A 219 -18.60 10.76 7.71
N THR A 220 -19.18 11.53 8.64
CA THR A 220 -18.49 11.97 9.85
C THR A 220 -18.60 10.95 11.00
N SER A 221 -19.46 9.94 10.89
CA SER A 221 -19.63 8.87 11.87
C SER A 221 -18.61 7.76 11.66
N GLY A 222 -17.90 7.36 12.71
CA GLY A 222 -16.93 6.27 12.69
C GLY A 222 -17.53 4.92 12.29
N SER A 223 -18.77 4.67 12.69
CA SER A 223 -19.52 3.45 12.35
C SER A 223 -19.82 3.27 10.86
N SER A 224 -19.66 4.32 10.05
CA SER A 224 -19.83 4.25 8.59
C SER A 224 -18.59 3.74 7.86
N TRP A 225 -17.48 3.52 8.56
CA TRP A 225 -16.18 3.19 7.96
C TRP A 225 -15.75 1.76 8.26
N THR A 226 -15.22 1.08 7.24
CA THR A 226 -14.61 -0.24 7.36
C THR A 226 -13.11 -0.14 7.08
N LEU A 227 -12.28 -0.55 8.03
CA LEU A 227 -10.82 -0.56 7.87
C LEU A 227 -10.39 -1.52 6.78
N ILE A 228 -9.66 -1.01 5.78
CA ILE A 228 -9.11 -1.79 4.65
C ILE A 228 -7.58 -1.74 4.58
N TYR A 229 -6.95 -0.79 5.28
CA TYR A 229 -5.50 -0.70 5.37
C TYR A 229 -5.06 -0.09 6.70
N ASN A 230 -4.03 -0.67 7.31
CA ASN A 230 -3.31 -0.08 8.43
C ASN A 230 -1.84 -0.47 8.30
N GLY A 231 -0.99 0.49 7.95
CA GLY A 231 0.41 0.19 7.67
C GLY A 231 1.22 1.40 7.24
N SER A 232 2.33 1.12 6.57
CA SER A 232 3.25 2.14 6.07
C SER A 232 2.55 3.12 5.12
N SER A 233 2.93 4.38 5.17
CA SER A 233 2.55 5.36 4.15
C SER A 233 3.38 5.22 2.85
N GLY A 234 4.42 4.38 2.88
CA GLY A 234 5.47 4.31 1.87
C GLY A 234 6.60 5.32 2.05
N LEU A 235 6.60 6.08 3.14
CA LEU A 235 7.58 7.12 3.48
C LEU A 235 8.38 6.81 4.75
N LEU A 236 8.50 5.54 5.16
CA LEU A 236 9.34 5.19 6.32
C LEU A 236 10.79 5.67 6.14
N SER A 237 11.35 5.40 4.96
CA SER A 237 12.58 6.07 4.48
C SER A 237 12.21 7.36 3.77
N ASP A 238 12.98 8.43 4.01
CA ASP A 238 12.82 9.73 3.33
C ASP A 238 13.34 9.64 1.88
N PRO A 239 12.48 9.74 0.85
CA PRO A 239 12.91 9.69 -0.55
C PRO A 239 13.44 11.04 -1.07
N GLY A 240 13.46 12.10 -0.24
CA GLY A 240 13.70 13.48 -0.65
C GLY A 240 12.40 14.26 -0.86
N ARG A 241 12.51 15.59 -1.03
CA ARG A 241 11.37 16.50 -1.15
C ARG A 241 10.81 16.57 -2.57
N GLY A 242 9.49 16.68 -2.69
CA GLY A 242 8.80 16.63 -3.99
C GLY A 242 9.06 15.31 -4.73
N GLN A 243 9.30 14.22 -4.00
CA GLN A 243 9.53 12.89 -4.57
C GLN A 243 8.37 11.95 -4.24
N TRP A 244 8.25 10.89 -5.03
CA TRP A 244 7.30 9.83 -4.75
C TRP A 244 7.88 8.81 -3.76
N GLY A 245 7.08 8.41 -2.78
CA GLY A 245 7.37 7.29 -1.88
C GLY A 245 7.33 5.91 -2.55
N THR A 246 7.37 4.86 -1.73
CA THR A 246 7.17 3.48 -2.20
C THR A 246 5.69 3.15 -2.34
N ILE A 247 5.31 2.39 -3.38
CA ILE A 247 3.93 1.94 -3.56
C ILE A 247 3.54 0.99 -2.43
N GLN A 248 2.39 1.24 -1.82
CA GLN A 248 1.81 0.40 -0.78
C GLN A 248 0.67 -0.44 -1.34
N PRO A 249 0.85 -1.77 -1.48
CA PRO A 249 -0.22 -2.66 -1.87
C PRO A 249 -1.21 -2.87 -0.72
N LEU A 250 -2.50 -2.93 -1.04
CA LEU A 250 -3.55 -3.35 -0.11
C LEU A 250 -3.82 -4.83 -0.34
N PHE A 251 -3.61 -5.64 0.70
CA PHE A 251 -3.90 -7.07 0.71
C PHE A 251 -5.12 -7.30 1.60
N GLY A 252 -6.24 -7.73 1.02
CA GLY A 252 -7.48 -7.94 1.73
C GLY A 252 -8.58 -8.46 0.81
N PRO A 253 -9.78 -8.71 1.34
CA PRO A 253 -10.93 -9.04 0.50
C PRO A 253 -11.18 -7.89 -0.50
N PHE A 254 -11.48 -8.24 -1.77
CA PHE A 254 -11.79 -7.29 -2.84
C PHE A 254 -13.16 -6.64 -2.63
N LEU A 255 -13.29 -5.88 -1.54
CA LEU A 255 -14.50 -5.14 -1.21
C LEU A 255 -14.54 -3.85 -2.03
N ARG A 256 -15.73 -3.56 -2.56
CA ARG A 256 -15.99 -2.37 -3.37
C ARG A 256 -16.63 -1.30 -2.49
N PHE A 257 -16.05 -0.10 -2.49
CA PHE A 257 -16.53 1.03 -1.71
C PHE A 257 -16.73 2.26 -2.60
N SER A 258 -17.74 3.07 -2.28
CA SER A 258 -18.03 4.34 -2.97
C SER A 258 -17.28 5.53 -2.38
N THR A 259 -16.80 5.44 -1.15
CA THR A 259 -16.11 6.54 -0.46
C THR A 259 -14.91 5.99 0.30
N PHE A 260 -13.81 6.73 0.30
CA PHE A 260 -12.59 6.35 1.01
C PHE A 260 -12.15 7.45 1.98
N ARG A 261 -11.66 7.04 3.15
CA ARG A 261 -11.08 7.91 4.17
C ARG A 261 -9.63 7.52 4.39
N PHE A 262 -8.73 8.49 4.27
CA PHE A 262 -7.29 8.35 4.47
C PHE A 262 -6.92 9.14 5.71
N LEU A 263 -6.30 8.48 6.70
CA LEU A 263 -5.89 9.12 7.95
C LEU A 263 -4.40 8.93 8.20
N VAL A 264 -3.79 9.90 8.86
CA VAL A 264 -2.39 9.93 9.27
C VAL A 264 -2.29 9.67 10.78
N PRO A 265 -2.08 8.41 11.23
CA PRO A 265 -1.85 8.12 12.64
C PRO A 265 -0.54 8.71 13.17
N THR A 266 0.53 8.68 12.37
CA THR A 266 1.87 9.12 12.80
C THR A 266 2.64 9.81 11.68
N LYS A 267 3.60 10.65 12.07
CA LYS A 267 4.50 11.37 11.18
C LYS A 267 5.94 11.36 11.67
N ARG A 268 6.89 11.72 10.80
CA ARG A 268 8.33 11.51 11.02
C ARG A 268 8.92 12.20 12.24
N GLY A 269 8.57 13.46 12.50
CA GLY A 269 9.25 14.22 13.56
C GLY A 269 8.43 15.34 14.16
N ALA A 270 9.07 16.17 14.98
CA ALA A 270 8.43 17.32 15.62
C ALA A 270 8.30 18.48 14.63
N GLN A 271 7.05 18.84 14.29
CA GLN A 271 6.73 19.89 13.32
C GLN A 271 5.25 20.25 13.46
N ASN A 272 4.84 21.45 13.06
CA ASN A 272 3.50 22.01 13.27
C ASN A 272 2.35 21.37 12.45
N SER A 273 2.64 20.43 11.57
CA SER A 273 1.65 19.73 10.75
C SER A 273 2.17 18.38 10.24
N ALA A 274 1.24 17.58 9.71
CA ALA A 274 1.53 16.57 8.71
C ALA A 274 1.35 17.18 7.32
N ALA A 275 2.16 16.75 6.34
CA ALA A 275 2.12 17.29 4.99
C ALA A 275 2.56 16.27 3.95
N TYR A 276 1.88 16.27 2.80
CA TYR A 276 2.19 15.43 1.66
C TYR A 276 1.63 16.09 0.39
N SER A 277 2.31 15.88 -0.73
CA SER A 277 2.02 16.61 -1.96
C SER A 277 0.89 15.97 -2.74
N GLU A 278 0.87 14.64 -2.82
CA GLU A 278 0.08 13.94 -3.83
C GLU A 278 -0.30 12.54 -3.36
N LEU A 279 -1.37 11.99 -3.93
CA LEU A 279 -1.78 10.61 -3.74
C LEU A 279 -2.15 9.97 -5.08
N ARG A 280 -1.53 8.84 -5.40
CA ARG A 280 -1.94 7.96 -6.49
C ARG A 280 -2.62 6.73 -5.96
N LEU A 281 -3.68 6.33 -6.63
CA LEU A 281 -4.44 5.13 -6.29
C LEU A 281 -4.21 4.07 -7.36
N LEU A 282 -4.17 2.81 -6.93
CA LEU A 282 -4.24 1.64 -7.79
C LEU A 282 -5.58 0.97 -7.51
N SER A 283 -6.37 0.71 -8.54
CA SER A 283 -7.72 0.15 -8.37
C SER A 283 -8.14 -0.81 -9.48
N TYR A 284 -9.25 -1.51 -9.21
CA TYR A 284 -10.03 -2.31 -10.17
C TYR A 284 -11.46 -1.79 -10.32
#